data_AF-A0A6G5QH04-F1
#
_entry.id   AF-A0A6G5QH04-F1
#
_cell.length_a   1.000
_cell.length_b   1.000
_cell.length_c   1.000
_cell.angle_alpha   90.00
_cell.angle_beta   90.00
_cell.angle_gamma   90.00
#
_symmetry.space_group_name_H-M   'P 1'
#
loop_
_entity.id
_entity.type
_entity.pdbx_description
1 polymer ?
#
loop_
_entity_poly.entity_id
_entity_poly.type
_entity_poly.pdbx_seq_one_letter_code
_entity_poly.pdbx_strand_id
1 'polypeptide(L)'
;MIERFKFKGKNIWLLRDDLLGVFNGNKARKLEYFLAADLSKFQGIISHGSSQSNAMQSLSIFAKMKGLDFHYVVSHLNSNLKQNPLGNFKSALDNGMILHIDENREETAKNLAKQHNLLFIKEGVAMSEAEVGFKTQANFIKNFAEQNSIKFDIFLPSGTGTSACYLSKNIDFDVYTCPCVGDSNYLKSQILALDKNSRVKILTPPKKYHFGDLKPELYKIWREVLDESGIEFELIYDPVGFLTLEQNILSFKNEILYIHQGGILGNQTQIQRYERKNSENFKHKTR
;
A
#
# COMPACT_ATOMS: atom_id res chain seq x y z
N MET A 1 -8.85 -16.68 -3.75
CA MET A 1 -8.55 -15.29 -3.32
C MET A 1 -8.61 -15.17 -1.80
N ILE A 2 -9.66 -15.62 -1.11
CA ILE A 2 -9.58 -15.80 0.35
C ILE A 2 -9.08 -17.21 0.65
N GLU A 3 -8.04 -17.32 1.49
CA GLU A 3 -7.45 -18.58 1.93
C GLU A 3 -7.03 -18.51 3.40
N ARG A 4 -6.57 -19.63 3.97
CA ARG A 4 -5.96 -19.64 5.31
C ARG A 4 -4.45 -19.55 5.19
N PHE A 5 -3.82 -18.81 6.09
CA PHE A 5 -2.37 -18.85 6.27
C PHE A 5 -2.00 -18.97 7.74
N LYS A 6 -0.81 -19.48 7.99
CA LYS A 6 -0.26 -19.61 9.34
C LYS A 6 0.41 -18.31 9.76
N PHE A 7 0.08 -17.87 10.96
CA PHE A 7 0.71 -16.76 11.64
C PHE A 7 0.85 -17.08 13.13
N LYS A 8 2.09 -17.22 13.62
CA LYS A 8 2.39 -17.51 15.03
C LYS A 8 1.68 -18.77 15.53
N GLY A 9 1.70 -19.82 14.72
CA GLY A 9 1.07 -21.11 14.99
C GLY A 9 -0.46 -21.13 14.84
N LYS A 10 -1.09 -20.01 14.47
CA LYS A 10 -2.54 -19.90 14.29
C LYS A 10 -2.90 -19.81 12.81
N ASN A 11 -4.00 -20.45 12.43
CA ASN A 11 -4.58 -20.28 11.09
C ASN A 11 -5.52 -19.07 11.09
N ILE A 12 -5.18 -18.03 10.34
CA ILE A 12 -6.02 -16.85 10.12
C ILE A 12 -6.40 -16.74 8.65
N TRP A 13 -7.48 -16.03 8.34
CA TRP A 13 -7.88 -15.82 6.95
C TRP A 13 -7.03 -14.74 6.30
N LEU A 14 -6.81 -14.90 5.00
CA LEU A 14 -6.04 -14.01 4.16
C LEU A 14 -6.82 -13.69 2.91
N LEU A 15 -7.06 -12.42 2.64
CA LEU A 15 -7.48 -11.94 1.32
C LEU A 15 -6.23 -11.64 0.49
N ARG A 16 -6.02 -12.44 -0.56
CA ARG A 16 -4.92 -12.34 -1.52
C ARG A 16 -5.15 -11.26 -2.57
N ASP A 17 -5.38 -10.03 -2.10
CA ASP A 17 -5.51 -8.88 -2.99
C ASP A 17 -4.19 -8.61 -3.74
N ASP A 18 -3.04 -9.05 -3.22
CA ASP A 18 -1.74 -9.06 -3.91
C ASP A 18 -1.76 -9.77 -5.28
N LEU A 19 -2.69 -10.70 -5.50
CA LEU A 19 -2.84 -11.44 -6.75
C LEU A 19 -3.85 -10.79 -7.73
N LEU A 20 -4.32 -9.56 -7.45
CA LEU A 20 -5.31 -8.88 -8.28
C LEU A 20 -4.75 -8.29 -9.56
N GLY A 21 -4.97 -9.01 -10.66
CA GLY A 21 -4.81 -8.50 -12.02
C GLY A 21 -3.39 -7.98 -12.29
N VAL A 22 -3.29 -6.91 -13.09
CA VAL A 22 -1.98 -6.38 -13.51
C VAL A 22 -1.42 -5.37 -12.50
N PHE A 23 -2.28 -4.69 -11.74
CA PHE A 23 -1.88 -3.66 -10.79
C PHE A 23 -1.44 -4.21 -9.43
N ASN A 24 -1.97 -5.39 -9.07
CA ASN A 24 -1.83 -6.05 -7.77
C ASN A 24 -2.31 -5.20 -6.58
N GLY A 25 -2.73 -5.89 -5.53
CA GLY A 25 -2.95 -5.31 -4.22
C GLY A 25 -4.04 -4.23 -4.15
N ASN A 26 -3.88 -3.32 -3.19
CA ASN A 26 -4.83 -2.25 -2.96
C ASN A 26 -4.89 -1.22 -4.10
N LYS A 27 -3.87 -1.15 -4.98
CA LYS A 27 -3.87 -0.20 -6.11
C LYS A 27 -4.81 -0.64 -7.21
N ALA A 28 -4.97 -1.95 -7.43
CA ALA A 28 -6.00 -2.49 -8.30
C ALA A 28 -7.40 -1.99 -7.88
N ARG A 29 -7.72 -2.09 -6.58
CA ARG A 29 -8.99 -1.60 -6.02
C ARG A 29 -9.16 -0.09 -6.21
N LYS A 30 -8.14 0.71 -5.89
CA LYS A 30 -8.22 2.17 -6.00
C LYS A 30 -8.37 2.67 -7.44
N LEU A 31 -7.87 1.93 -8.41
CA LEU A 31 -7.93 2.28 -9.83
C LEU A 31 -9.20 1.78 -10.53
N GLU A 32 -10.04 0.98 -9.86
CA GLU A 32 -11.22 0.35 -10.47
C GLU A 32 -12.16 1.37 -11.15
N TYR A 33 -12.42 2.51 -10.50
CA TYR A 33 -13.18 3.60 -11.11
C TYR A 33 -12.53 4.13 -12.40
N PHE A 34 -11.23 4.42 -12.35
CA PHE A 34 -10.48 5.01 -13.47
C PHE A 34 -10.35 4.05 -14.65
N LEU A 35 -10.37 2.74 -14.39
CA LEU A 35 -10.39 1.72 -15.44
C LEU A 35 -11.68 1.74 -16.24
N ALA A 36 -12.81 2.07 -15.63
CA ALA A 36 -14.10 2.22 -16.30
C ALA A 36 -14.37 3.63 -16.83
N ALA A 37 -13.69 4.65 -16.30
CA ALA A 37 -13.90 6.04 -16.68
C ALA A 37 -13.46 6.33 -18.13
N ASP A 38 -14.21 7.22 -18.79
CA ASP A 38 -13.78 7.87 -20.03
C ASP A 38 -12.80 9.00 -19.69
N LEU A 39 -11.56 8.82 -20.15
CA LEU A 39 -10.46 9.76 -19.94
C LEU A 39 -10.02 10.44 -21.24
N SER A 40 -10.79 10.31 -22.34
CA SER A 40 -10.46 10.85 -23.67
C SER A 40 -10.16 12.35 -23.70
N LYS A 41 -10.70 13.11 -22.75
CA LYS A 41 -10.45 14.55 -22.61
C LYS A 41 -9.06 14.91 -22.08
N PHE A 42 -8.30 13.96 -21.54
CA PHE A 42 -6.97 14.17 -20.97
C PHE A 42 -5.89 13.64 -21.90
N GLN A 43 -4.76 14.36 -21.99
CA GLN A 43 -3.58 13.89 -22.75
C GLN A 43 -2.80 12.83 -21.98
N GLY A 44 -2.89 12.86 -20.66
CA GLY A 44 -2.18 11.94 -19.78
C GLY A 44 -2.68 12.02 -18.35
N ILE A 45 -1.97 11.33 -17.47
CA ILE A 45 -2.15 11.44 -16.03
C ILE A 45 -0.87 11.95 -15.37
N ILE A 46 -1.02 12.61 -14.23
CA ILE A 46 0.10 13.05 -13.40
C ILE A 46 -0.14 12.74 -11.94
N SER A 47 0.89 12.26 -11.26
CA SER A 47 0.86 12.04 -9.82
C SER A 47 2.19 12.44 -9.17
N HIS A 48 2.28 12.25 -7.86
CA HIS A 48 3.47 12.55 -7.09
C HIS A 48 3.66 11.53 -5.97
N GLY A 49 4.89 11.48 -5.42
CA GLY A 49 5.19 10.62 -4.29
C GLY A 49 6.68 10.29 -4.17
N SER A 50 6.99 9.14 -3.58
CA SER A 50 8.36 8.64 -3.45
C SER A 50 8.81 7.89 -4.71
N SER A 51 10.12 7.83 -4.94
CA SER A 51 10.70 7.14 -6.09
C SER A 51 10.54 5.61 -6.06
N GLN A 52 10.09 5.02 -4.95
CA GLN A 52 9.78 3.59 -4.86
C GLN A 52 8.30 3.33 -4.53
N SER A 53 7.43 4.27 -4.85
CA SER A 53 5.99 4.18 -4.59
C SER A 53 5.32 3.04 -5.37
N ASN A 54 4.58 2.17 -4.67
CA ASN A 54 3.69 1.19 -5.31
C ASN A 54 2.61 1.87 -6.16
N ALA A 55 2.11 3.05 -5.74
CA ALA A 55 1.14 3.81 -6.53
C ALA A 55 1.73 4.32 -7.85
N MET A 56 2.99 4.79 -7.84
CA MET A 56 3.68 5.22 -9.07
C MET A 56 3.76 4.08 -10.07
N GLN A 57 4.18 2.91 -9.60
CA GLN A 57 4.31 1.73 -10.45
C GLN A 57 2.94 1.30 -11.03
N SER A 58 1.88 1.22 -10.21
CA SER A 58 0.55 0.88 -10.72
C SER A 58 0.00 1.93 -11.68
N LEU A 59 0.26 3.22 -11.44
CA LEU A 59 -0.15 4.30 -12.35
C LEU A 59 0.58 4.25 -13.69
N SER A 60 1.85 3.85 -13.71
CA SER A 60 2.60 3.66 -14.95
C SER A 60 2.00 2.56 -15.82
N ILE A 61 1.58 1.45 -15.22
CA ILE A 61 0.87 0.36 -15.92
C ILE A 61 -0.46 0.89 -16.43
N PHE A 62 -1.17 1.65 -15.59
CA PHE A 62 -2.53 2.13 -15.90
C PHE A 62 -2.51 3.07 -17.09
N ALA A 63 -1.58 4.02 -17.09
CA ALA A 63 -1.39 4.96 -18.19
C ALA A 63 -1.06 4.22 -19.49
N LYS A 64 -0.13 3.28 -19.45
CA LYS A 64 0.22 2.43 -20.59
C LYS A 64 -0.97 1.63 -21.13
N MET A 65 -1.80 1.05 -20.25
CA MET A 65 -3.01 0.33 -20.63
C MET A 65 -4.07 1.25 -21.27
N LYS A 66 -4.15 2.51 -20.83
CA LYS A 66 -5.09 3.52 -21.36
C LYS A 66 -4.54 4.30 -22.55
N GLY A 67 -3.29 4.07 -22.97
CA GLY A 67 -2.64 4.86 -24.00
C GLY A 67 -2.44 6.34 -23.60
N LEU A 68 -2.26 6.60 -22.31
CA LEU A 68 -2.08 7.92 -21.73
C LEU A 68 -0.61 8.18 -21.38
N ASP A 69 -0.16 9.43 -21.53
CA ASP A 69 1.13 9.83 -20.98
C ASP A 69 1.10 9.75 -19.45
N PHE A 70 2.23 9.39 -18.83
CA PHE A 70 2.36 9.37 -17.38
C PHE A 70 3.47 10.29 -16.91
N HIS A 71 3.10 11.36 -16.22
CA HIS A 71 4.04 12.23 -15.53
C HIS A 71 4.09 11.93 -14.04
N TYR A 72 5.27 12.03 -13.43
CA TYR A 72 5.42 11.79 -12.00
C TYR A 72 6.41 12.74 -11.35
N VAL A 73 6.02 13.35 -10.22
CA VAL A 73 6.86 14.29 -9.49
C VAL A 73 7.41 13.66 -8.20
N VAL A 74 8.74 13.66 -8.06
CA VAL A 74 9.45 13.26 -6.84
C VAL A 74 10.21 14.45 -6.25
N SER A 75 10.41 14.47 -4.94
CA SER A 75 11.12 15.56 -4.26
C SER A 75 12.62 15.44 -4.42
N HIS A 76 13.10 14.21 -4.52
CA HIS A 76 14.51 13.90 -4.64
C HIS A 76 14.67 12.54 -5.30
N LEU A 77 15.70 12.41 -6.14
CA LEU A 77 16.14 11.13 -6.71
C LEU A 77 17.60 10.89 -6.30
N ASN A 78 17.80 9.85 -5.49
CA ASN A 78 19.14 9.40 -5.11
C ASN A 78 19.98 9.05 -6.35
N SER A 79 21.27 9.43 -6.33
CA SER A 79 22.21 9.23 -7.43
C SER A 79 22.35 7.76 -7.86
N ASN A 80 22.43 6.83 -6.90
CA ASN A 80 22.52 5.39 -7.20
C ASN A 80 21.27 4.89 -7.92
N LEU A 81 20.08 5.32 -7.51
CA LEU A 81 18.82 4.95 -8.17
C LEU A 81 18.67 5.60 -9.55
N LYS A 82 19.22 6.81 -9.74
CA LYS A 82 19.29 7.48 -11.04
C LYS A 82 20.20 6.72 -12.03
N GLN A 83 21.37 6.26 -11.56
CA GLN A 83 22.33 5.53 -12.39
C GLN A 83 21.92 4.07 -12.62
N ASN A 84 21.31 3.44 -11.62
CA ASN A 84 20.89 2.05 -11.65
C ASN A 84 19.41 1.94 -11.23
N PRO A 85 18.45 2.26 -12.13
CA PRO A 85 17.04 2.12 -11.83
C PRO A 85 16.69 0.70 -11.42
N LEU A 86 15.94 0.54 -10.32
CA LEU A 86 15.52 -0.76 -9.80
C LEU A 86 14.12 -0.72 -9.16
N GLY A 87 13.49 -1.88 -9.00
CA GLY A 87 12.18 -2.02 -8.36
C GLY A 87 11.07 -1.23 -9.05
N ASN A 88 10.22 -0.59 -8.25
CA ASN A 88 9.08 0.20 -8.72
C ASN A 88 9.49 1.33 -9.66
N PHE A 89 10.63 1.99 -9.38
CA PHE A 89 11.16 3.06 -10.23
C PHE A 89 11.48 2.58 -11.64
N LYS A 90 12.24 1.49 -11.76
CA LYS A 90 12.59 0.91 -13.06
C LYS A 90 11.35 0.52 -13.84
N SER A 91 10.43 -0.20 -13.18
CA SER A 91 9.17 -0.62 -13.80
C SER A 91 8.36 0.56 -14.34
N ALA A 92 8.33 1.68 -13.62
CA ALA A 92 7.62 2.88 -14.08
C ALA A 92 8.31 3.53 -15.30
N LEU A 93 9.64 3.62 -15.30
CA LEU A 93 10.41 4.11 -16.45
C LEU A 93 10.23 3.21 -17.68
N ASP A 94 10.29 1.89 -17.53
CA ASP A 94 10.07 0.92 -18.61
C ASP A 94 8.65 1.01 -19.20
N ASN A 95 7.69 1.57 -18.45
CA ASN A 95 6.33 1.86 -18.90
C ASN A 95 6.16 3.25 -19.51
N GLY A 96 7.23 4.04 -19.66
CA GLY A 96 7.19 5.37 -20.29
C GLY A 96 6.92 6.52 -19.33
N MET A 97 7.13 6.34 -18.01
CA MET A 97 6.97 7.42 -17.05
C MET A 97 7.93 8.60 -17.34
N ILE A 98 7.37 9.80 -17.38
CA ILE A 98 8.09 11.08 -17.48
C ILE A 98 8.32 11.62 -16.07
N LEU A 99 9.59 11.62 -15.64
CA LEU A 99 9.97 12.04 -14.30
C LEU A 99 10.22 13.55 -14.21
N HIS A 100 9.67 14.17 -13.17
CA HIS A 100 9.98 15.54 -12.73
C HIS A 100 10.56 15.50 -11.31
N ILE A 101 11.51 16.39 -11.02
CA ILE A 101 12.14 16.49 -9.70
C ILE A 101 11.90 17.89 -9.15
N ASP A 102 11.14 17.98 -8.06
CA ASP A 102 10.78 19.23 -7.39
C ASP A 102 10.38 18.95 -5.93
N GLU A 103 10.94 19.68 -4.98
CA GLU A 103 10.63 19.56 -3.55
C GLU A 103 9.13 19.75 -3.26
N ASN A 104 8.47 20.68 -3.96
CA ASN A 104 7.04 20.99 -3.85
C ASN A 104 6.18 20.08 -4.73
N ARG A 105 6.41 18.77 -4.60
CA ARG A 105 5.86 17.72 -5.49
C ARG A 105 4.38 17.89 -5.88
N GLU A 106 3.51 18.13 -4.91
CA GLU A 106 2.07 18.22 -5.14
C GLU A 106 1.68 19.48 -5.92
N GLU A 107 2.28 20.62 -5.58
CA GLU A 107 2.02 21.89 -6.25
C GLU A 107 2.53 21.85 -7.70
N THR A 108 3.74 21.36 -7.90
CA THR A 108 4.31 21.18 -9.24
C THR A 108 3.47 20.22 -10.08
N ALA A 109 3.01 19.11 -9.50
CA ALA A 109 2.12 18.18 -10.18
C ALA A 109 0.77 18.83 -10.57
N LYS A 110 0.18 19.66 -9.71
CA LYS A 110 -1.05 20.40 -10.03
C LYS A 110 -0.86 21.44 -11.13
N ASN A 111 0.28 22.13 -11.14
CA ASN A 111 0.59 23.13 -12.16
C ASN A 111 0.79 22.49 -13.53
N LEU A 112 1.60 21.42 -13.59
CA LEU A 112 1.79 20.63 -14.81
C LEU A 112 0.47 20.00 -15.30
N ALA A 113 -0.39 19.54 -14.39
CA ALA A 113 -1.70 19.02 -14.75
C ALA A 113 -2.54 20.03 -15.54
N LYS A 114 -2.57 21.28 -15.08
CA LYS A 114 -3.30 22.37 -15.75
C LYS A 114 -2.65 22.76 -17.07
N GLN A 115 -1.33 22.88 -17.09
CA GLN A 115 -0.57 23.32 -18.27
C GLN A 115 -0.68 22.33 -19.44
N HIS A 116 -0.67 21.03 -19.15
CA HIS A 116 -0.63 19.96 -20.15
C HIS A 116 -1.94 19.16 -20.27
N ASN A 117 -3.02 19.65 -19.65
CA ASN A 117 -4.32 18.96 -19.63
C ASN A 117 -4.21 17.48 -19.20
N LEU A 118 -3.57 17.26 -18.05
CA LEU A 118 -3.38 15.94 -17.46
C LEU A 118 -4.37 15.73 -16.31
N LEU A 119 -4.84 14.50 -16.13
CA LEU A 119 -5.59 14.13 -14.93
C LEU A 119 -4.65 14.08 -13.73
N PHE A 120 -4.85 14.99 -12.78
CA PHE A 120 -4.13 14.96 -11.50
C PHE A 120 -4.67 13.84 -10.60
N ILE A 121 -3.80 12.90 -10.23
CA ILE A 121 -4.07 11.80 -9.32
C ILE A 121 -3.25 12.00 -8.05
N LYS A 122 -3.93 12.13 -6.90
CA LYS A 122 -3.29 12.36 -5.60
C LYS A 122 -2.38 11.18 -5.19
N GLU A 123 -1.31 11.48 -4.45
CA GLU A 123 -0.38 10.47 -3.91
C GLU A 123 -1.12 9.29 -3.27
N GLY A 124 -0.68 8.08 -3.60
CA GLY A 124 -1.28 6.84 -3.10
C GLY A 124 -2.66 6.50 -3.67
N VAL A 125 -3.17 7.29 -4.63
CA VAL A 125 -4.54 7.25 -5.17
C VAL A 125 -5.56 7.49 -4.04
N ALA A 126 -5.26 8.45 -3.17
CA ALA A 126 -6.08 8.80 -2.00
C ALA A 126 -7.21 9.77 -2.39
N MET A 127 -8.17 9.29 -3.18
CA MET A 127 -9.28 10.09 -3.74
C MET A 127 -10.62 9.37 -3.55
N SER A 128 -11.73 10.10 -3.63
CA SER A 128 -13.09 9.56 -3.44
C SER A 128 -13.46 8.45 -4.41
N GLU A 129 -12.95 8.52 -5.63
CA GLU A 129 -13.13 7.56 -6.72
C GLU A 129 -12.66 6.15 -6.33
N ALA A 130 -11.67 6.07 -5.43
CA ALA A 130 -11.18 4.79 -4.92
C ALA A 130 -12.25 3.99 -4.16
N GLU A 131 -13.30 4.66 -3.63
CA GLU A 131 -14.38 4.00 -2.90
C GLU A 131 -15.07 2.91 -3.75
N VAL A 132 -15.12 3.09 -5.07
CA VAL A 132 -15.74 2.12 -5.99
C VAL A 132 -15.14 0.73 -5.84
N GLY A 133 -13.81 0.60 -5.88
CA GLY A 133 -13.21 -0.73 -5.75
C GLY A 133 -13.27 -1.30 -4.34
N PHE A 134 -13.42 -0.45 -3.31
CA PHE A 134 -13.67 -0.94 -1.95
C PHE A 134 -15.12 -1.36 -1.71
N LYS A 135 -16.09 -0.86 -2.49
CA LYS A 135 -17.45 -1.44 -2.56
C LYS A 135 -17.40 -2.85 -3.15
N THR A 136 -16.68 -3.03 -4.26
CA THR A 136 -16.46 -4.35 -4.87
C THR A 136 -15.75 -5.31 -3.91
N GLN A 137 -14.69 -4.85 -3.23
CA GLN A 137 -14.00 -5.63 -2.21
C GLN A 137 -14.93 -5.99 -1.03
N ALA A 138 -15.74 -5.05 -0.54
CA ALA A 138 -16.68 -5.29 0.55
C ALA A 138 -17.72 -6.35 0.18
N ASN A 139 -18.32 -6.25 -1.01
CA ASN A 139 -19.29 -7.24 -1.49
C ASN A 139 -18.65 -8.63 -1.64
N PHE A 140 -17.42 -8.69 -2.15
CA PHE A 140 -16.68 -9.95 -2.25
C PHE A 140 -16.46 -10.60 -0.87
N ILE A 141 -16.04 -9.82 0.13
CA ILE A 141 -15.83 -10.31 1.50
C ILE A 141 -17.16 -10.74 2.14
N LYS A 142 -18.24 -9.96 1.98
CA LYS A 142 -19.58 -10.31 2.49
C LYS A 142 -20.09 -11.62 1.90
N ASN A 143 -20.05 -11.76 0.58
CA ASN A 143 -20.50 -12.97 -0.08
C ASN A 143 -19.73 -14.20 0.40
N PHE A 144 -18.40 -14.09 0.54
CA PHE A 144 -17.59 -15.18 1.08
C PHE A 144 -17.96 -15.50 2.54
N ALA A 145 -18.13 -14.47 3.38
CA ALA A 145 -18.50 -14.62 4.77
C ALA A 145 -19.87 -15.30 4.94
N GLU A 146 -20.87 -14.89 4.16
CA GLU A 146 -22.22 -15.48 4.12
C GLU A 146 -22.19 -16.95 3.69
N GLN A 147 -21.48 -17.27 2.61
CA GLN A 147 -21.37 -18.63 2.09
C GLN A 147 -20.71 -19.61 3.08
N ASN A 148 -19.86 -19.09 3.98
CA ASN A 148 -19.13 -19.89 4.96
C ASN A 148 -19.66 -19.74 6.39
N SER A 149 -20.74 -18.96 6.59
CA SER A 149 -21.29 -18.63 7.92
C SER A 149 -20.23 -18.05 8.88
N ILE A 150 -19.39 -17.16 8.36
CA ILE A 150 -18.29 -16.52 9.10
C ILE A 150 -18.64 -15.06 9.38
N LYS A 151 -18.23 -14.55 10.54
CA LYS A 151 -18.12 -13.12 10.82
C LYS A 151 -16.65 -12.75 10.91
N PHE A 152 -16.24 -11.68 10.22
CA PHE A 152 -14.85 -11.24 10.22
C PHE A 152 -14.61 -10.04 11.12
N ASP A 153 -13.42 -10.01 11.71
CA ASP A 153 -12.72 -8.79 12.05
C ASP A 153 -11.58 -8.61 11.03
N ILE A 154 -11.65 -7.54 10.24
CA ILE A 154 -10.77 -7.32 9.11
C ILE A 154 -9.57 -6.48 9.56
N PHE A 155 -8.36 -6.85 9.16
CA PHE A 155 -7.15 -6.10 9.48
C PHE A 155 -6.29 -5.82 8.24
N LEU A 156 -5.81 -4.59 8.14
CA LEU A 156 -4.86 -4.15 7.11
C LEU A 156 -3.98 -2.99 7.63
N PRO A 157 -2.66 -3.00 7.39
CA PRO A 157 -1.80 -1.86 7.73
C PRO A 157 -2.10 -0.65 6.83
N SER A 158 -1.82 0.59 7.29
CA SER A 158 -2.13 1.80 6.53
C SER A 158 -1.01 2.84 6.51
N GLY A 159 -0.74 3.36 5.31
CA GLY A 159 -0.08 4.65 5.13
C GLY A 159 -1.07 5.82 5.20
N THR A 160 -1.91 5.96 4.17
CA THR A 160 -2.90 7.06 4.06
C THR A 160 -4.28 6.74 4.64
N GLY A 161 -4.55 5.49 5.03
CA GLY A 161 -5.83 5.06 5.58
C GLY A 161 -6.98 4.89 4.58
N THR A 162 -6.82 5.26 3.31
CA THR A 162 -7.89 5.21 2.29
C THR A 162 -8.55 3.84 2.16
N SER A 163 -7.74 2.76 2.14
CA SER A 163 -8.26 1.40 1.96
C SER A 163 -9.12 0.98 3.15
N ALA A 164 -8.62 1.18 4.37
CA ALA A 164 -9.37 0.86 5.58
C ALA A 164 -10.65 1.71 5.70
N CYS A 165 -10.55 3.01 5.39
CA CYS A 165 -11.67 3.95 5.42
C CYS A 165 -12.81 3.52 4.50
N TYR A 166 -12.54 3.35 3.20
CA TYR A 166 -13.61 3.03 2.25
C TYR A 166 -14.09 1.59 2.36
N LEU A 167 -13.25 0.65 2.79
CA LEU A 167 -13.73 -0.69 3.11
C LEU A 167 -14.71 -0.64 4.29
N SER A 168 -14.32 0.00 5.40
CA SER A 168 -15.16 0.14 6.61
C SER A 168 -16.48 0.85 6.34
N LYS A 169 -16.49 1.84 5.44
CA LYS A 169 -17.71 2.53 5.01
C LYS A 169 -18.70 1.62 4.30
N ASN A 170 -18.22 0.56 3.63
CA ASN A 170 -19.03 -0.28 2.75
C ASN A 170 -19.27 -1.71 3.27
N ILE A 171 -18.72 -2.07 4.43
CA ILE A 171 -18.89 -3.40 5.04
C ILE A 171 -19.43 -3.33 6.47
N ASP A 172 -20.28 -4.28 6.85
CA ASP A 172 -20.81 -4.41 8.21
C ASP A 172 -19.97 -5.36 9.07
N PHE A 173 -18.65 -5.27 8.91
CA PHE A 173 -17.65 -5.95 9.74
C PHE A 173 -16.74 -4.89 10.35
N ASP A 174 -16.13 -5.23 11.47
CA ASP A 174 -15.16 -4.35 12.08
C ASP A 174 -13.89 -4.32 11.24
N VAL A 175 -13.42 -3.11 10.91
CA VAL A 175 -12.19 -2.90 10.14
C VAL A 175 -11.16 -2.23 11.04
N TYR A 176 -10.08 -2.95 11.28
CA TYR A 176 -8.94 -2.54 12.07
C TYR A 176 -7.77 -2.15 11.16
N THR A 177 -6.99 -1.16 11.59
CA THR A 177 -5.78 -0.72 10.88
C THR A 177 -4.69 -0.29 11.84
N CYS A 178 -3.45 -0.16 11.38
CA CYS A 178 -2.36 0.47 12.13
C CYS A 178 -1.61 1.52 11.29
N PRO A 179 -0.98 2.53 11.92
CA PRO A 179 -0.14 3.50 11.23
C PRO A 179 1.21 2.89 10.82
N CYS A 180 1.53 2.98 9.53
CA CYS A 180 2.86 2.73 8.97
C CYS A 180 3.53 4.01 8.46
N VAL A 181 2.78 5.12 8.45
CA VAL A 181 3.26 6.48 8.18
C VAL A 181 2.73 7.37 9.30
N GLY A 182 3.59 8.22 9.86
CA GLY A 182 3.23 9.08 10.99
C GLY A 182 2.90 8.28 12.25
N ASP A 183 1.93 8.74 13.03
CA ASP A 183 1.40 8.05 14.21
C ASP A 183 -0.13 7.88 14.13
N SER A 184 -0.74 7.33 15.16
CA SER A 184 -2.18 7.07 15.20
C SER A 184 -3.02 8.35 15.03
N ASN A 185 -2.55 9.50 15.54
CA ASN A 185 -3.24 10.78 15.38
C ASN A 185 -3.18 11.28 13.93
N TYR A 186 -2.00 11.17 13.31
CA TYR A 186 -1.83 11.44 11.89
C TYR A 186 -2.73 10.55 11.03
N LEU A 187 -2.72 9.23 11.25
CA LEU A 187 -3.56 8.33 10.47
C LEU A 187 -5.06 8.62 10.69
N LYS A 188 -5.47 8.92 11.93
CA LYS A 188 -6.85 9.31 12.25
C LYS A 188 -7.28 10.57 11.49
N SER A 189 -6.43 11.59 11.41
CA SER A 189 -6.77 12.82 10.67
C SER A 189 -6.90 12.56 9.17
N GLN A 190 -6.04 11.72 8.59
CA GLN A 190 -6.14 11.32 7.18
C GLN A 190 -7.46 10.58 6.90
N ILE A 191 -7.85 9.64 7.76
CA ILE A 191 -9.10 8.89 7.62
C ILE A 191 -10.31 9.81 7.75
N LEU A 192 -10.34 10.70 8.75
CA LEU A 192 -11.46 11.63 8.96
C LEU A 192 -11.60 12.68 7.85
N ALA A 193 -10.50 12.99 7.14
CA ALA A 193 -10.55 13.84 5.95
C ALA A 193 -11.22 13.15 4.75
N LEU A 194 -11.22 11.81 4.70
CA LEU A 194 -11.89 11.01 3.66
C LEU A 194 -13.34 10.70 4.04
N ASP A 195 -13.59 10.39 5.31
CA ASP A 195 -14.92 10.12 5.87
C ASP A 195 -14.98 10.56 7.34
N LYS A 196 -15.74 11.63 7.60
CA LYS A 196 -15.91 12.19 8.95
C LYS A 196 -16.59 11.23 9.93
N ASN A 197 -17.35 10.25 9.41
CA ASN A 197 -18.10 9.27 10.18
C ASN A 197 -17.42 7.90 10.17
N SER A 198 -16.15 7.83 9.79
CA SER A 198 -15.40 6.58 9.68
C SER A 198 -15.46 5.76 10.98
N ARG A 199 -15.76 4.46 10.83
CA ARG A 199 -15.81 3.48 11.92
C ARG A 199 -14.52 2.67 12.06
N VAL A 200 -13.47 3.04 11.32
CA VAL A 200 -12.19 2.33 11.34
C VAL A 200 -11.58 2.37 12.74
N LYS A 201 -11.19 1.20 13.24
CA LYS A 201 -10.51 1.05 14.53
C LYS A 201 -9.00 1.09 14.33
N ILE A 202 -8.32 2.08 14.90
CA ILE A 202 -6.86 2.21 14.79
C ILE A 202 -6.20 1.50 15.97
N LEU A 203 -5.43 0.46 15.69
CA LEU A 203 -4.58 -0.26 16.64
C LEU A 203 -3.21 0.43 16.71
N THR A 204 -2.69 0.52 17.93
CA THR A 204 -1.37 1.10 18.18
C THR A 204 -0.29 0.04 17.97
N PRO A 205 0.74 0.31 17.15
CA PRO A 205 1.87 -0.60 16.96
C PRO A 205 2.73 -0.68 18.25
N PRO A 206 3.63 -1.68 18.38
CA PRO A 206 4.47 -1.84 19.58
C PRO A 206 5.34 -0.63 19.88
N LYS A 207 5.66 0.14 18.84
CA LYS A 207 6.35 1.43 18.92
C LYS A 207 6.09 2.22 17.65
N LYS A 208 6.50 3.48 17.64
CA LYS A 208 6.47 4.32 16.44
C LYS A 208 7.49 3.83 15.42
N TYR A 209 7.02 3.47 14.23
CA TYR A 209 7.85 3.14 13.09
C TYR A 209 7.86 4.31 12.10
N HIS A 210 9.03 4.85 11.80
CA HIS A 210 9.16 5.84 10.73
C HIS A 210 9.06 5.14 9.38
N PHE A 211 8.41 5.80 8.42
CA PHE A 211 8.14 5.22 7.13
C PHE A 211 9.42 4.83 6.40
N GLY A 212 9.51 3.56 5.99
CA GLY A 212 10.66 3.03 5.25
C GLY A 212 11.94 2.84 6.07
N ASP A 213 11.90 3.01 7.40
CA ASP A 213 13.02 2.74 8.29
C ASP A 213 13.35 1.23 8.33
N LEU A 214 14.64 0.91 8.33
CA LEU A 214 15.12 -0.46 8.43
C LEU A 214 15.23 -0.84 9.90
N LYS A 215 14.28 -1.62 10.43
CA LYS A 215 14.33 -2.12 11.80
C LYS A 215 14.50 -3.65 11.82
N PRO A 216 15.43 -4.20 12.62
CA PRO A 216 15.70 -5.63 12.63
C PRO A 216 14.46 -6.49 12.89
N GLU A 217 13.58 -6.07 13.80
CA GLU A 217 12.35 -6.77 14.14
C GLU A 217 11.34 -6.82 12.98
N LEU A 218 11.31 -5.80 12.10
CA LEU A 218 10.45 -5.81 10.91
C LEU A 218 10.94 -6.83 9.89
N TYR A 219 12.25 -6.91 9.67
CA TYR A 219 12.81 -7.95 8.80
C TYR A 219 12.63 -9.35 9.39
N LYS A 220 12.79 -9.48 10.71
CA LYS A 220 12.61 -10.75 11.43
C LYS A 220 11.18 -11.28 11.29
N ILE A 221 10.16 -10.47 11.61
CA ILE A 221 8.77 -10.93 11.52
C ILE A 221 8.37 -11.25 10.07
N TRP A 222 8.89 -10.49 9.09
CA TRP A 222 8.65 -10.76 7.68
C TRP A 222 9.19 -12.14 7.27
N ARG A 223 10.43 -12.46 7.69
CA ARG A 223 11.02 -13.80 7.47
C ARG A 223 10.24 -14.89 8.17
N GLU A 224 9.87 -14.70 9.44
CA GLU A 224 9.08 -15.68 10.20
C GLU A 224 7.76 -16.01 9.50
N VAL A 225 7.03 -14.99 9.04
CA VAL A 225 5.76 -15.17 8.32
C VAL A 225 5.98 -15.88 7.00
N LEU A 226 7.00 -15.50 6.23
CA LEU A 226 7.34 -16.15 4.96
C LEU A 226 7.69 -17.63 5.17
N ASP A 227 8.55 -17.92 6.15
CA ASP A 227 9.01 -19.28 6.44
C ASP A 227 7.86 -20.17 6.97
N GLU A 228 6.93 -19.60 7.75
CA GLU A 228 5.79 -20.33 8.32
C GLU A 228 4.63 -20.55 7.32
N SER A 229 4.33 -19.54 6.51
CA SER A 229 3.16 -19.54 5.62
C SER A 229 3.47 -19.90 4.17
N GLY A 230 4.72 -19.76 3.73
CA GLY A 230 5.11 -19.84 2.32
C GLY A 230 4.64 -18.66 1.47
N ILE A 231 4.07 -17.61 2.08
CA ILE A 231 3.53 -16.44 1.38
C ILE A 231 4.46 -15.25 1.60
N GLU A 232 4.90 -14.65 0.49
CA GLU A 232 5.71 -13.44 0.53
C GLU A 232 4.84 -12.20 0.66
N PHE A 233 5.04 -11.44 1.74
CA PHE A 233 4.43 -10.13 1.97
C PHE A 233 5.39 -8.99 1.59
N GLU A 234 4.94 -7.74 1.53
CA GLU A 234 5.87 -6.63 1.29
C GLU A 234 6.60 -6.20 2.58
N LEU A 235 7.74 -5.52 2.46
CA LEU A 235 8.67 -5.29 3.58
C LEU A 235 8.51 -3.95 4.34
N ILE A 236 7.54 -3.10 3.99
CA ILE A 236 7.38 -1.75 4.54
C ILE A 236 6.16 -1.65 5.47
N TYR A 237 4.99 -2.13 5.07
CA TYR A 237 3.72 -2.02 5.78
C TYR A 237 3.35 -3.31 6.53
N ASP A 238 3.38 -4.45 5.85
CA ASP A 238 2.96 -5.76 6.36
C ASP A 238 3.72 -6.16 7.63
N PRO A 239 5.04 -5.93 7.78
CA PRO A 239 5.75 -6.28 9.01
C PRO A 239 5.30 -5.45 10.21
N VAL A 240 5.00 -4.17 10.00
CA VAL A 240 4.39 -3.31 11.05
C VAL A 240 3.00 -3.84 11.37
N GLY A 241 2.24 -4.23 10.34
CA GLY A 241 0.94 -4.88 10.46
C GLY A 241 1.01 -6.13 11.32
N PHE A 242 1.93 -7.06 11.05
CA PHE A 242 2.07 -8.32 11.78
C PHE A 242 2.46 -8.11 13.24
N LEU A 243 3.43 -7.24 13.53
CA LEU A 243 3.77 -6.93 14.92
C LEU A 243 2.60 -6.27 15.66
N THR A 244 1.83 -5.43 14.98
CA THR A 244 0.64 -4.81 15.56
C THR A 244 -0.48 -5.83 15.80
N LEU A 245 -0.70 -6.74 14.86
CA LEU A 245 -1.66 -7.83 14.96
C LEU A 245 -1.31 -8.75 16.14
N GLU A 246 -0.04 -9.15 16.27
CA GLU A 246 0.45 -10.00 17.36
C GLU A 246 0.20 -9.35 18.73
N GLN A 247 0.59 -8.09 18.90
CA GLN A 247 0.40 -7.36 20.15
C GLN A 247 -1.08 -7.17 20.52
N ASN A 248 -1.94 -6.98 19.52
CA ASN A 248 -3.34 -6.63 19.72
C ASN A 248 -4.30 -7.81 19.47
N ILE A 249 -3.80 -9.05 19.46
CA ILE A 249 -4.59 -10.22 19.06
C ILE A 249 -5.87 -10.42 19.89
N LEU A 250 -5.89 -9.96 21.15
CA LEU A 250 -7.05 -10.06 22.06
C LEU A 250 -8.16 -9.03 21.78
N SER A 251 -7.87 -8.03 20.94
CA SER A 251 -8.82 -6.99 20.50
C SER A 251 -9.83 -7.51 19.48
N PHE A 252 -9.51 -8.61 18.80
CA PHE A 252 -10.36 -9.29 17.82
C PHE A 252 -11.29 -10.26 18.56
N LYS A 253 -12.58 -10.25 18.19
CA LYS A 253 -13.65 -11.06 18.78
C LYS A 253 -14.21 -12.10 17.80
N ASN A 254 -14.00 -11.89 16.50
CA ASN A 254 -14.44 -12.78 15.43
C ASN A 254 -13.23 -13.38 14.68
N GLU A 255 -13.48 -14.13 13.60
CA GLU A 255 -12.41 -14.66 12.75
C GLU A 255 -11.61 -13.51 12.13
N ILE A 256 -10.29 -13.58 12.19
CA ILE A 256 -9.43 -12.52 11.64
C ILE A 256 -9.28 -12.72 10.13
N LEU A 257 -9.58 -11.67 9.36
CA LEU A 257 -9.24 -11.57 7.94
C LEU A 257 -8.14 -10.53 7.75
N TYR A 258 -6.91 -10.98 7.50
CA TYR A 258 -5.82 -10.12 7.05
C TYR A 258 -5.98 -9.82 5.56
N ILE A 259 -5.79 -8.58 5.13
CA ILE A 259 -5.77 -8.24 3.69
C ILE A 259 -4.33 -8.04 3.25
N HIS A 260 -3.83 -8.94 2.39
CA HIS A 260 -2.55 -8.73 1.74
C HIS A 260 -2.69 -7.67 0.64
N GLN A 261 -2.15 -6.47 0.91
CA GLN A 261 -2.37 -5.31 0.04
C GLN A 261 -1.42 -5.21 -1.16
N GLY A 262 -0.67 -6.27 -1.47
CA GLY A 262 0.35 -6.31 -2.53
C GLY A 262 1.57 -5.44 -2.24
N GLY A 263 2.30 -5.03 -3.29
CA GLY A 263 3.50 -4.21 -3.16
C GLY A 263 4.82 -4.99 -3.12
N ILE A 264 4.79 -6.29 -3.39
CA ILE A 264 5.94 -7.21 -3.32
C ILE A 264 7.11 -6.76 -4.20
N LEU A 265 6.87 -6.12 -5.35
CA LEU A 265 7.95 -5.61 -6.22
C LEU A 265 8.91 -4.66 -5.49
N GLY A 266 8.41 -3.94 -4.47
CA GLY A 266 9.24 -3.09 -3.61
C GLY A 266 10.30 -3.86 -2.80
N ASN A 267 10.07 -5.16 -2.53
CA ASN A 267 10.98 -6.00 -1.74
C ASN A 267 12.37 -6.06 -2.34
N GLN A 268 12.50 -6.08 -3.67
CA GLN A 268 13.82 -6.12 -4.33
C GLN A 268 14.74 -5.01 -3.80
N THR A 269 14.21 -3.80 -3.65
CA THR A 269 14.98 -2.64 -3.17
C THR A 269 15.13 -2.65 -1.66
N GLN A 270 14.12 -3.15 -0.93
CA GLN A 270 14.16 -3.20 0.53
C GLN A 270 15.11 -4.26 1.07
N ILE A 271 15.16 -5.43 0.47
CA ILE A 271 16.08 -6.50 0.84
C ILE A 271 17.52 -6.00 0.70
N GLN A 272 17.88 -5.38 -0.42
CA GLN A 272 19.21 -4.78 -0.62
C GLN A 272 19.53 -3.70 0.41
N ARG A 273 18.53 -2.97 0.90
CA ARG A 273 18.72 -1.98 1.98
C ARG A 273 19.03 -2.67 3.31
N TYR A 274 18.32 -3.74 3.66
CA TYR A 274 18.61 -4.55 4.85
C TYR A 274 19.99 -5.24 4.78
N GLU A 275 20.35 -5.83 3.64
CA GLU A 275 21.64 -6.51 3.43
C GLU A 275 22.83 -5.56 3.63
N ARG A 276 22.75 -4.35 3.05
CA ARG A 276 23.77 -3.30 3.23
C ARG A 276 23.91 -2.89 4.68
N LYS A 277 22.79 -2.60 5.35
CA LYS A 277 22.78 -2.22 6.78
C LYS A 277 23.38 -3.31 7.66
N ASN A 278 23.08 -4.58 7.40
CA ASN A 278 23.65 -5.70 8.14
C ASN A 278 25.16 -5.81 7.90
N SER A 279 25.60 -5.67 6.65
CA SER A 279 27.03 -5.70 6.28
C SER A 279 27.85 -4.60 6.95
N GLU A 280 27.30 -3.38 7.05
CA GLU A 280 27.92 -2.25 7.76
C GLU A 280 28.00 -2.50 9.28
N ASN A 281 26.95 -3.07 9.87
CA ASN A 281 26.95 -3.44 11.29
C ASN A 281 28.00 -4.51 11.62
N PHE A 282 28.28 -5.45 10.70
CA PHE A 282 29.37 -6.41 10.86
C PHE A 282 30.75 -5.72 10.82
N LYS A 283 30.97 -4.78 9.89
CA LYS A 283 32.23 -4.02 9.79
C LYS A 283 32.53 -3.15 11.00
N HIS A 284 31.50 -2.63 11.67
CA HIS A 284 31.64 -1.81 12.88
C HIS A 284 31.85 -2.62 14.17
N LYS A 285 31.53 -3.92 14.18
CA LYS A 285 31.80 -4.81 15.33
C LYS A 285 33.18 -5.47 15.28
N THR A 286 33.87 -5.39 14.14
CA THR A 286 35.22 -5.95 13.91
C THR A 286 36.32 -4.89 13.89
N ARG A 287 36.03 -3.69 14.43
CA ARG A 287 37.00 -2.61 14.67
C ARG A 287 36.98 -2.27 16.14
#